data_AF-A0A942KQZ9-F1
#
_entry.id   AF-A0A942KQZ9-F1
#
_cell.length_a   1.000
_cell.length_b   1.000
_cell.length_c   1.000
_cell.angle_alpha   90.00
_cell.angle_beta   90.00
_cell.angle_gamma   90.00
#
_symmetry.space_group_name_H-M   'P 1'
#
loop_
_entity.id
_entity.type
_entity.pdbx_description
1 polymer ?
#
loop_
_entity_poly.entity_id
_entity_poly.type
_entity_poly.pdbx_seq_one_letter_code
_entity_poly.pdbx_strand_id
1 'polypeptide(L)'
;ERLAEPLVGGVHASDPTRMSLAATFPRLLEMEQRYGSMIGGFLEASRKAAEMRKKYPTAPGAKPRTFFTSFSAGMQTLTDAMAVGIGTDRIVSGRPVTSIARSSYGWSVSFADGSSEDVDAIVIATESWAAEPLVRPIDSAIAEALAAIPSSSSATVSLGFRADEIGIDLNAFGVLCPNVEGRLLMAATYSSSKWPGRAPEGKALFRGFVGGPHNQHILQKSDAELIEILISEMRDILGVKGAPLFSKVYRWKKGMPQYTLGHLQRVESIEQRLAEIPGLAIAGGSYRGVGLPNCIESGERAAAKLLAEWGISLAEDATEEKRHY
;
A
#
# COMPACT_ATOMS: atom_id res chain seq x y z
N GLU A 1 -2.59 4.59 23.17
CA GLU A 1 -3.26 3.28 23.04
C GLU A 1 -4.56 3.42 22.24
N ARG A 2 -5.74 3.65 22.82
CA ARG A 2 -7.05 3.57 22.12
C ARG A 2 -7.32 4.52 20.93
N LEU A 3 -6.50 5.53 20.68
CA LEU A 3 -6.68 6.49 19.57
C LEU A 3 -5.49 6.47 18.60
N ALA A 4 -4.29 6.74 19.09
CA ALA A 4 -3.10 6.82 18.24
C ALA A 4 -2.72 5.44 17.64
N GLU A 5 -2.79 4.37 18.43
CA GLU A 5 -2.39 3.03 17.98
C GLU A 5 -3.24 2.53 16.81
N PRO A 6 -4.59 2.51 16.85
CA PRO A 6 -5.38 2.05 15.72
C PRO A 6 -5.26 2.95 14.49
N LEU A 7 -5.08 4.28 14.65
CA LEU A 7 -4.92 5.20 13.53
C LEU A 7 -3.56 5.06 12.83
N VAL A 8 -2.50 4.86 13.61
CA VAL A 8 -1.12 4.75 13.12
C VAL A 8 -0.81 3.33 12.65
N GLY A 9 -1.17 2.34 13.46
CA GLY A 9 -0.91 0.92 13.20
C GLY A 9 -1.94 0.27 12.29
N GLY A 10 -3.23 0.57 12.46
CA GLY A 10 -4.32 -0.05 11.70
C GLY A 10 -4.31 0.31 10.21
N VAL A 11 -3.92 1.54 9.86
CA VAL A 11 -3.82 1.99 8.45
C VAL A 11 -2.65 1.32 7.73
N HIS A 12 -1.54 1.11 8.43
CA HIS A 12 -0.31 0.54 7.87
C HIS A 12 -0.14 -0.96 8.17
N ALA A 13 -1.13 -1.59 8.81
CA ALA A 13 -1.02 -2.93 9.38
C ALA A 13 0.37 -3.17 10.00
N SER A 14 0.76 -2.25 10.90
CA SER A 14 2.11 -2.12 11.46
C SER A 14 2.05 -1.90 12.97
N ASP A 15 3.15 -2.19 13.68
CA ASP A 15 3.27 -2.05 15.13
C ASP A 15 3.84 -0.66 15.49
N PRO A 16 3.03 0.26 16.06
CA PRO A 16 3.48 1.63 16.33
C PRO A 16 4.68 1.72 17.28
N THR A 17 4.92 0.71 18.12
CA THR A 17 6.07 0.69 19.05
C THR A 17 7.40 0.44 18.35
N ARG A 18 7.36 -0.10 17.12
CA ARG A 18 8.55 -0.44 16.31
C ARG A 18 8.70 0.43 15.08
N MET A 19 7.68 1.19 14.72
CA MET A 19 7.64 2.04 13.52
C MET A 19 8.60 3.22 13.61
N SER A 20 9.27 3.52 12.50
CA SER A 20 9.97 4.78 12.31
C SER A 20 8.98 5.88 11.97
N LEU A 21 8.88 6.89 12.83
CA LEU A 21 8.08 8.09 12.58
C LEU A 21 8.57 8.83 11.33
N ALA A 22 9.90 8.96 11.17
CA ALA A 22 10.50 9.62 10.03
C ALA A 22 10.19 8.92 8.70
N ALA A 23 10.11 7.60 8.70
CA ALA A 23 9.81 6.83 7.49
C ALA A 23 8.31 6.80 7.16
N THR A 24 7.45 6.77 8.18
CA THR A 24 6.00 6.53 7.98
C THR A 24 5.19 7.82 7.96
N PHE A 25 5.53 8.78 8.82
CA PHE A 25 4.81 10.06 8.95
C PHE A 25 5.78 11.25 8.90
N PRO A 26 6.56 11.40 7.82
CA PRO A 26 7.58 12.45 7.72
C PRO A 26 6.98 13.85 7.91
N ARG A 27 5.75 14.09 7.43
CA ARG A 27 5.06 15.38 7.61
C ARG A 27 4.73 15.70 9.06
N LEU A 28 4.41 14.70 9.88
CA LEU A 28 4.14 14.93 11.31
C LEU A 28 5.44 15.28 12.04
N LEU A 29 6.54 14.60 11.71
CA LEU A 29 7.87 14.93 12.23
C LEU A 29 8.30 16.34 11.81
N GLU A 30 8.13 16.71 10.54
CA GLU A 30 8.44 18.06 10.04
C GLU A 30 7.59 19.13 10.76
N MET A 31 6.30 18.87 10.97
CA MET A 31 5.42 19.78 11.72
C MET A 31 5.91 19.97 13.15
N GLU A 32 6.24 18.90 13.86
CA GLU A 32 6.79 18.98 15.22
C GLU A 32 8.09 19.78 15.24
N GLN A 33 9.06 19.44 14.38
CA GLN A 33 10.37 20.10 14.34
C GLN A 33 10.28 21.59 13.99
N ARG A 34 9.37 21.95 13.08
CA ARG A 34 9.20 23.33 12.62
C ARG A 34 8.46 24.21 13.61
N TYR A 35 7.44 23.67 14.29
CA TYR A 35 6.53 24.45 15.13
C TYR A 35 6.69 24.19 16.62
N GLY A 36 7.59 23.28 17.02
CA GLY A 36 7.83 22.87 18.41
C GLY A 36 6.69 22.05 19.03
N SER A 37 5.57 21.86 18.32
CA SER A 37 4.43 21.05 18.76
C SER A 37 3.53 20.65 17.58
N MET A 38 2.90 19.48 17.70
CA MET A 38 1.90 19.01 16.74
C MET A 38 0.68 19.92 16.66
N ILE A 39 0.19 20.40 17.81
CA ILE A 39 -0.97 21.29 17.89
C ILE A 39 -0.68 22.60 17.15
N GLY A 40 0.50 23.20 17.37
CA GLY A 40 0.92 24.40 16.66
C GLY A 40 0.97 24.18 15.15
N GLY A 41 1.53 23.06 14.69
CA GLY A 41 1.55 22.67 13.28
C GLY A 41 0.14 22.56 12.66
N PHE A 42 -0.81 21.92 13.36
CA PHE A 42 -2.19 21.80 12.89
C PHE A 42 -2.95 23.12 12.86
N LEU A 43 -2.74 23.99 13.85
CA LEU A 43 -3.33 25.32 13.88
C LEU A 43 -2.86 26.16 12.67
N GLU A 44 -1.56 26.13 12.38
CA GLU A 44 -1.01 26.83 11.23
C GLU A 44 -1.49 26.26 9.90
N ALA A 45 -1.56 24.93 9.76
CA ALA A 45 -2.12 24.27 8.59
C ALA A 45 -3.60 24.64 8.38
N SER A 46 -4.37 24.72 9.45
CA SER A 46 -5.79 25.12 9.41
C SER A 46 -5.95 26.58 8.99
N ARG A 47 -5.09 27.48 9.49
CA ARG A 47 -5.07 28.89 9.09
C ARG A 47 -4.80 29.03 7.59
N LYS A 48 -3.77 28.37 7.07
CA LYS A 48 -3.45 28.36 5.63
C LYS A 48 -4.57 27.77 4.78
N ALA A 49 -5.21 26.69 5.24
CA ALA A 49 -6.35 26.10 4.54
C ALA A 49 -7.55 27.06 4.49
N ALA A 50 -7.81 27.81 5.56
CA ALA A 50 -8.86 28.82 5.59
C ALA A 50 -8.55 30.01 4.65
N GLU A 51 -7.30 30.47 4.58
CA GLU A 51 -6.86 31.49 3.63
C GLU A 51 -7.03 31.02 2.17
N MET A 52 -6.63 29.79 1.86
CA MET A 52 -6.80 29.21 0.53
C MET A 52 -8.28 29.08 0.14
N ARG A 53 -9.15 28.67 1.07
CA ARG A 53 -10.60 28.62 0.84
C ARG A 53 -11.22 30.00 0.59
N LYS A 54 -10.68 31.06 1.21
CA LYS A 54 -11.11 32.44 0.92
C LYS A 54 -10.64 32.90 -0.45
N LYS A 55 -9.43 32.53 -0.86
CA LYS A 55 -8.85 32.89 -2.16
C LYS A 55 -9.48 32.12 -3.32
N TYR A 56 -9.88 30.87 -3.08
CA TYR A 56 -10.50 29.96 -4.06
C TYR A 56 -11.76 29.33 -3.47
N PRO A 57 -12.90 30.05 -3.47
CA PRO A 57 -14.14 29.53 -2.94
C PRO A 57 -14.64 28.34 -3.77
N THR A 58 -15.14 27.31 -3.10
CA THR A 58 -15.81 26.18 -3.76
C THR A 58 -17.05 26.65 -4.50
N ALA A 59 -17.24 26.16 -5.73
CA ALA A 59 -18.43 26.47 -6.51
C ALA A 59 -19.72 26.04 -5.78
N PRO A 60 -20.82 26.81 -5.88
CA PRO A 60 -22.11 26.43 -5.31
C PRO A 60 -22.52 25.03 -5.80
N GLY A 61 -22.88 24.14 -4.87
CA GLY A 61 -23.27 22.75 -5.20
C GLY A 61 -22.11 21.77 -5.40
N ALA A 62 -20.85 22.21 -5.29
CA ALA A 62 -19.71 21.30 -5.30
C ALA A 62 -19.79 20.37 -4.08
N LYS A 63 -19.77 19.05 -4.33
CA LYS A 63 -19.69 18.05 -3.26
C LYS A 63 -18.33 18.16 -2.55
N PRO A 64 -18.28 18.02 -1.21
CA PRO A 64 -17.01 17.95 -0.49
C PRO A 64 -16.13 16.85 -1.09
N ARG A 65 -14.88 17.17 -1.46
CA ARG A 65 -13.90 16.15 -1.84
C ARG A 65 -13.58 15.30 -0.61
N THR A 66 -13.75 13.99 -0.73
CA THR A 66 -13.30 13.02 0.27
C THR A 66 -11.84 12.68 0.03
N PHE A 67 -11.07 12.47 1.10
CA PHE A 67 -9.69 11.97 1.03
C PHE A 67 -9.64 10.51 0.53
N PHE A 68 -10.76 9.79 0.55
CA PHE A 68 -10.83 8.39 0.14
C PHE A 68 -11.46 8.23 -1.24
N THR A 69 -10.66 8.40 -2.27
CA THR A 69 -11.09 8.24 -3.66
C THR A 69 -10.89 6.80 -4.15
N SER A 70 -11.72 6.40 -5.12
CA SER A 70 -11.60 5.15 -5.88
C SER A 70 -12.29 5.34 -7.24
N PHE A 71 -12.05 4.43 -8.18
CA PHE A 71 -12.78 4.39 -9.45
C PHE A 71 -14.14 3.73 -9.25
N SER A 72 -15.14 4.07 -10.07
CA SER A 72 -16.49 3.47 -10.00
C SER A 72 -16.45 1.94 -10.06
N ALA A 73 -15.65 1.36 -10.97
CA ALA A 73 -15.51 -0.08 -11.12
C ALA A 73 -14.53 -0.72 -10.11
N GLY A 74 -13.67 0.04 -9.42
CA GLY A 74 -12.69 -0.51 -8.48
C GLY A 74 -11.27 -0.08 -8.78
N MET A 75 -10.37 -0.27 -7.81
CA MET A 75 -8.96 0.07 -8.01
C MET A 75 -8.31 -0.73 -9.16
N GLN A 76 -8.85 -1.89 -9.51
CA GLN A 76 -8.41 -2.65 -10.68
C GLN A 76 -8.57 -1.88 -12.00
N THR A 77 -9.48 -0.90 -12.07
CA THR A 77 -9.61 0.01 -13.22
C THR A 77 -8.27 0.68 -13.57
N LEU A 78 -7.49 1.05 -12.56
CA LEU A 78 -6.18 1.67 -12.78
C LEU A 78 -5.21 0.68 -13.42
N THR A 79 -5.09 -0.52 -12.85
CA THR A 79 -4.15 -1.53 -13.34
C THR A 79 -4.54 -2.07 -14.71
N ASP A 80 -5.84 -2.23 -14.98
CA ASP A 80 -6.33 -2.66 -16.28
C ASP A 80 -6.05 -1.58 -17.34
N ALA A 81 -6.26 -0.31 -17.02
CA ALA A 81 -5.94 0.80 -17.92
C ALA A 81 -4.43 0.89 -18.19
N MET A 82 -3.58 0.70 -17.17
CA MET A 82 -2.14 0.63 -17.34
C MET A 82 -1.73 -0.55 -18.23
N ALA A 83 -2.33 -1.73 -18.04
CA ALA A 83 -2.03 -2.90 -18.85
C ALA A 83 -2.39 -2.69 -20.33
N VAL A 84 -3.53 -2.04 -20.60
CA VAL A 84 -3.93 -1.64 -21.96
C VAL A 84 -2.95 -0.62 -22.53
N GLY A 85 -2.54 0.39 -21.74
CA GLY A 85 -1.59 1.41 -22.18
C GLY A 85 -0.19 0.88 -22.51
N ILE A 86 0.27 -0.14 -21.77
CA ILE A 86 1.55 -0.84 -22.03
C ILE A 86 1.47 -1.70 -23.30
N GLY A 87 0.30 -2.29 -23.55
CA GLY A 87 0.10 -3.38 -24.52
C GLY A 87 0.16 -4.73 -23.80
N THR A 88 -0.96 -5.44 -23.75
CA THR A 88 -1.10 -6.69 -22.99
C THR A 88 -0.19 -7.81 -23.49
N ASP A 89 0.22 -7.75 -24.75
CA ASP A 89 1.21 -8.66 -25.38
C ASP A 89 2.61 -8.52 -24.77
N ARG A 90 2.92 -7.39 -24.13
CA ARG A 90 4.19 -7.15 -23.43
C ARG A 90 4.16 -7.59 -21.97
N ILE A 91 3.01 -8.08 -21.48
CA ILE A 91 2.83 -8.54 -20.10
C ILE A 91 2.82 -10.06 -20.08
N VAL A 92 3.92 -10.65 -19.62
CA VAL A 92 4.06 -12.10 -19.50
C VAL A 92 3.73 -12.53 -18.07
N SER A 93 2.63 -13.27 -17.91
CA SER A 93 2.23 -13.84 -16.63
C SER A 93 2.65 -15.31 -16.51
N GLY A 94 2.72 -15.84 -15.28
CA GLY A 94 3.07 -17.24 -15.05
C GLY A 94 4.53 -17.59 -15.32
N ARG A 95 5.42 -16.60 -15.44
CA ARG A 95 6.85 -16.78 -15.73
C ARG A 95 7.73 -16.16 -14.63
N PRO A 96 7.89 -16.83 -13.48
CA PRO A 96 8.69 -16.31 -12.37
C PRO A 96 10.16 -16.16 -12.78
N VAL A 97 10.76 -15.01 -12.46
CA VAL A 97 12.20 -14.78 -12.54
C VAL A 97 12.87 -15.50 -11.36
N THR A 98 13.93 -16.26 -11.65
CA THR A 98 14.67 -17.05 -10.65
C THR A 98 16.07 -16.51 -10.37
N SER A 99 16.69 -15.84 -11.34
CA SER A 99 17.98 -15.18 -11.16
C SER A 99 18.20 -14.07 -12.19
N ILE A 100 19.10 -13.16 -11.85
CA ILE A 100 19.63 -12.14 -12.75
C ILE A 100 21.17 -12.20 -12.70
N ALA A 101 21.81 -11.93 -13.82
CA ALA A 101 23.27 -11.89 -13.92
C ALA A 101 23.70 -10.83 -14.92
N ARG A 102 24.95 -10.36 -14.82
CA ARG A 102 25.57 -9.57 -15.88
C ARG A 102 25.80 -10.46 -17.11
N SER A 103 25.53 -9.93 -18.30
CA SER A 103 25.87 -10.57 -19.58
C SER A 103 26.70 -9.63 -20.45
N SER A 104 27.18 -10.12 -21.60
CA SER A 104 27.86 -9.28 -22.60
C SER A 104 26.95 -8.21 -23.21
N TYR A 105 25.63 -8.34 -23.05
CA TYR A 105 24.60 -7.45 -23.59
C TYR A 105 23.92 -6.59 -22.51
N GLY A 106 24.51 -6.53 -21.30
CA GLY A 106 23.94 -5.85 -20.14
C GLY A 106 23.59 -6.85 -19.05
N TRP A 107 22.39 -7.43 -19.14
CA TRP A 107 21.86 -8.38 -18.16
C TRP A 107 21.26 -9.62 -18.82
N SER A 108 21.35 -10.75 -18.12
CA SER A 108 20.61 -11.97 -18.42
C SER A 108 19.62 -12.24 -17.29
N VAL A 109 18.36 -12.48 -17.65
CA VAL A 109 17.26 -12.84 -16.73
C VAL A 109 16.93 -14.31 -16.94
N SER A 110 16.97 -15.12 -15.88
CA SER A 110 16.58 -16.54 -15.93
C SER A 110 15.20 -16.74 -15.34
N PHE A 111 14.44 -17.68 -15.92
CA PHE A 111 13.07 -17.97 -15.52
C PHE A 111 12.93 -19.39 -14.98
N ALA A 112 11.82 -19.65 -14.29
CA ALA A 112 11.55 -20.95 -13.66
C ALA A 112 11.36 -22.12 -14.65
N ASP A 113 11.05 -21.82 -15.92
CA ASP A 113 10.94 -22.80 -17.00
C ASP A 113 12.30 -23.20 -17.61
N GLY A 114 13.40 -22.63 -17.10
CA GLY A 114 14.77 -22.86 -17.59
C GLY A 114 15.17 -21.99 -18.77
N SER A 115 14.27 -21.14 -19.29
CA SER A 115 14.62 -20.15 -20.32
C SER A 115 15.37 -18.96 -19.72
N SER A 116 16.06 -18.22 -20.59
CA SER A 116 16.72 -16.96 -20.24
C SER A 116 16.57 -15.93 -21.35
N GLU A 117 16.60 -14.65 -20.99
CA GLU A 117 16.55 -13.53 -21.93
C GLU A 117 17.62 -12.50 -21.58
N ASP A 118 18.33 -12.01 -22.61
CA ASP A 118 19.25 -10.89 -22.49
C ASP A 118 18.48 -9.56 -22.65
N VAL A 119 18.78 -8.61 -21.77
CA VAL A 119 18.17 -7.28 -21.72
C VAL A 119 19.20 -6.21 -21.38
N ASP A 120 18.97 -4.99 -21.86
CA ASP A 120 19.86 -3.86 -21.55
C ASP A 120 19.74 -3.41 -20.09
N ALA A 121 18.53 -3.50 -19.51
CA ALA A 121 18.21 -2.98 -18.19
C ALA A 121 17.14 -3.80 -17.45
N ILE A 122 17.15 -3.73 -16.11
CA ILE A 122 16.19 -4.39 -15.22
C ILE A 122 15.64 -3.41 -14.21
N VAL A 123 14.31 -3.39 -14.05
CA VAL A 123 13.62 -2.82 -12.88
C VAL A 123 13.07 -3.96 -12.04
N ILE A 124 13.53 -4.09 -10.80
CA ILE A 124 12.96 -5.03 -9.82
C ILE A 124 11.83 -4.32 -9.08
N ALA A 125 10.58 -4.64 -9.41
CA ALA A 125 9.37 -4.07 -8.81
C ALA A 125 8.66 -5.02 -7.81
N THR A 126 9.34 -6.08 -7.37
CA THR A 126 8.81 -7.06 -6.41
C THR A 126 8.93 -6.57 -4.96
N GLU A 127 8.30 -7.27 -4.03
CA GLU A 127 8.53 -7.10 -2.60
C GLU A 127 10.01 -7.32 -2.23
N SER A 128 10.48 -6.64 -1.18
CA SER A 128 11.89 -6.71 -0.76
C SER A 128 12.40 -8.13 -0.51
N TRP A 129 11.56 -9.02 0.05
CA TRP A 129 11.92 -10.41 0.30
C TRP A 129 12.06 -11.25 -0.98
N ALA A 130 11.41 -10.84 -2.08
CA ALA A 130 11.52 -11.47 -3.39
C ALA A 130 12.67 -10.87 -4.21
N ALA A 131 12.96 -9.57 -4.02
CA ALA A 131 14.09 -8.89 -4.64
C ALA A 131 15.43 -9.35 -4.07
N GLU A 132 15.48 -9.61 -2.76
CA GLU A 132 16.69 -10.02 -2.02
C GLU A 132 17.49 -11.16 -2.69
N PRO A 133 16.90 -12.34 -2.99
CA PRO A 133 17.66 -13.43 -3.60
C PRO A 133 18.12 -13.12 -5.04
N LEU A 134 17.41 -12.25 -5.76
CA LEU A 134 17.80 -11.83 -7.11
C LEU A 134 19.04 -10.91 -7.06
N VAL A 135 19.12 -10.04 -6.06
CA VAL A 135 20.20 -9.05 -5.95
C VAL A 135 21.43 -9.62 -5.24
N ARG A 136 21.28 -10.65 -4.38
CA ARG A 136 22.39 -11.22 -3.60
C ARG A 136 23.63 -11.59 -4.43
N PRO A 137 23.53 -12.19 -5.63
CA PRO A 137 24.70 -12.49 -6.46
C PRO A 137 25.37 -11.26 -7.07
N ILE A 138 24.66 -10.12 -7.11
CA ILE A 138 25.12 -8.86 -7.69
C ILE A 138 25.78 -7.99 -6.62
N ASP A 139 25.10 -7.83 -5.49
CA ASP A 139 25.59 -7.04 -4.35
C ASP A 139 25.02 -7.56 -3.03
N SER A 140 25.91 -8.12 -2.18
CA SER A 140 25.50 -8.71 -0.91
C SER A 140 24.98 -7.68 0.09
N ALA A 141 25.48 -6.44 0.06
CA ALA A 141 25.07 -5.40 1.00
C ALA A 141 23.66 -4.87 0.67
N ILE A 142 23.33 -4.72 -0.62
CA ILE A 142 21.95 -4.43 -1.03
C ILE A 142 21.02 -5.56 -0.58
N ALA A 143 21.41 -6.82 -0.81
CA ALA A 143 20.60 -7.96 -0.40
C ALA A 143 20.39 -8.04 1.12
N GLU A 144 21.43 -7.78 1.92
CA GLU A 144 21.32 -7.71 3.38
C GLU A 144 20.37 -6.58 3.85
N ALA A 145 20.45 -5.41 3.22
CA ALA A 145 19.55 -4.30 3.51
C ALA A 145 18.08 -4.63 3.13
N LEU A 146 17.85 -5.32 2.01
CA LEU A 146 16.54 -5.81 1.60
C LEU A 146 15.99 -6.86 2.57
N ALA A 147 16.82 -7.83 2.98
CA ALA A 147 16.47 -8.85 3.96
C ALA A 147 16.07 -8.26 5.31
N ALA A 148 16.69 -7.13 5.68
CA ALA A 148 16.43 -6.43 6.93
C ALA A 148 15.15 -5.58 6.91
N ILE A 149 14.40 -5.51 5.81
CA ILE A 149 13.05 -4.90 5.75
C ILE A 149 12.01 -5.97 6.14
N PRO A 150 11.44 -5.95 7.35
CA PRO A 150 10.46 -6.94 7.76
C PRO A 150 9.17 -6.77 6.95
N SER A 151 8.39 -7.83 6.86
CA SER A 151 7.05 -7.80 6.27
C SER A 151 6.04 -8.39 7.23
N SER A 152 4.80 -7.89 7.18
CA SER A 152 3.67 -8.46 7.87
C SER A 152 2.71 -9.09 6.86
N SER A 153 1.99 -10.10 7.34
CA SER A 153 0.97 -10.81 6.58
C SER A 153 -0.41 -10.48 7.12
N SER A 154 -1.40 -10.36 6.24
CA SER A 154 -2.78 -10.08 6.61
C SER A 154 -3.76 -10.85 5.73
N ALA A 155 -5.00 -10.94 6.18
CA ALA A 155 -6.10 -11.40 5.36
C ALA A 155 -7.23 -10.38 5.40
N THR A 156 -7.99 -10.32 4.30
CA THR A 156 -9.22 -9.54 4.24
C THR A 156 -10.38 -10.44 3.91
N VAL A 157 -11.50 -10.27 4.61
CA VAL A 157 -12.75 -10.97 4.33
C VAL A 157 -13.80 -9.94 3.95
N SER A 158 -14.28 -10.03 2.71
CA SER A 158 -15.43 -9.26 2.26
C SER A 158 -16.70 -10.00 2.66
N LEU A 159 -17.60 -9.33 3.37
CA LEU A 159 -18.86 -9.89 3.89
C LEU A 159 -20.03 -9.00 3.47
N GLY A 160 -21.02 -9.60 2.81
CA GLY A 160 -22.26 -8.93 2.42
C GLY A 160 -23.42 -9.33 3.33
N PHE A 161 -24.20 -8.35 3.79
CA PHE A 161 -25.38 -8.57 4.64
C PHE A 161 -26.58 -7.78 4.10
N ARG A 162 -27.77 -8.07 4.62
CA ARG A 162 -28.88 -7.13 4.47
C ARG A 162 -28.61 -5.90 5.33
N ALA A 163 -28.91 -4.72 4.81
CA ALA A 163 -28.66 -3.47 5.53
C ALA A 163 -29.51 -3.36 6.81
N ASP A 164 -30.72 -3.92 6.82
CA ASP A 164 -31.64 -3.92 7.95
C ASP A 164 -31.31 -4.94 9.06
N GLU A 165 -30.29 -5.78 8.84
CA GLU A 165 -29.77 -6.72 9.83
C GLU A 165 -28.55 -6.18 10.58
N ILE A 166 -28.12 -4.94 10.30
CA ILE A 166 -27.01 -4.29 10.99
C ILE A 166 -27.56 -3.43 12.14
N GLY A 167 -26.99 -3.57 13.32
CA GLY A 167 -27.47 -2.93 14.55
C GLY A 167 -27.01 -1.49 14.75
N ILE A 168 -26.19 -0.95 13.85
CA ILE A 168 -25.60 0.39 13.95
C ILE A 168 -25.92 1.26 12.72
N ASP A 169 -25.74 2.57 12.87
CA ASP A 169 -25.76 3.49 11.73
C ASP A 169 -24.56 3.20 10.80
N LEU A 170 -24.86 3.00 9.52
CA LEU A 170 -23.89 2.70 8.47
C LEU A 170 -23.24 3.97 7.89
N ASN A 171 -23.62 5.17 8.32
CA ASN A 171 -23.02 6.44 7.91
C ASN A 171 -21.63 6.66 8.52
N ALA A 172 -20.71 5.74 8.24
CA ALA A 172 -19.33 5.76 8.67
C ALA A 172 -18.41 5.11 7.62
N PHE A 173 -17.11 5.37 7.71
CA PHE A 173 -16.13 4.71 6.83
C PHE A 173 -15.76 3.30 7.29
N GLY A 174 -15.92 3.01 8.58
CA GLY A 174 -15.45 1.79 9.18
C GLY A 174 -15.22 1.91 10.68
N VAL A 175 -14.65 0.83 11.23
CA VAL A 175 -14.18 0.73 12.60
C VAL A 175 -12.72 0.27 12.61
N LEU A 176 -11.97 0.73 13.59
CA LEU A 176 -10.62 0.26 13.90
C LEU A 176 -10.66 -0.34 15.31
N CYS A 177 -10.02 -1.49 15.50
CA CYS A 177 -9.97 -2.19 16.77
C CYS A 177 -8.57 -2.00 17.36
N PRO A 178 -8.42 -1.25 18.47
CA PRO A 178 -7.15 -1.12 19.15
C PRO A 178 -6.65 -2.48 19.65
N ASN A 179 -5.33 -2.68 19.66
CA ASN A 179 -4.72 -3.92 20.16
C ASN A 179 -5.12 -4.26 21.61
N VAL A 180 -5.33 -3.24 22.46
CA VAL A 180 -5.74 -3.41 23.88
C VAL A 180 -7.09 -4.10 24.06
N GLU A 181 -7.94 -4.11 23.02
CA GLU A 181 -9.24 -4.78 23.06
C GLU A 181 -9.10 -6.31 22.87
N GLY A 182 -7.91 -6.83 22.55
CA GLY A 182 -7.67 -8.27 22.41
C GLY A 182 -8.45 -8.94 21.27
N ARG A 183 -8.96 -8.15 20.32
CA ARG A 183 -9.79 -8.61 19.20
C ARG A 183 -8.95 -9.22 18.08
N LEU A 184 -9.55 -10.16 17.36
CA LEU A 184 -8.95 -10.74 16.17
C LEU A 184 -9.11 -9.82 14.95
N LEU A 185 -10.21 -9.07 14.91
CA LEU A 185 -10.43 -7.99 13.95
C LEU A 185 -9.47 -6.83 14.22
N MET A 186 -8.71 -6.40 13.21
CA MET A 186 -7.92 -5.17 13.27
C MET A 186 -8.75 -3.94 12.86
N ALA A 187 -9.56 -4.11 11.81
CA ALA A 187 -10.36 -3.05 11.23
C ALA A 187 -11.48 -3.64 10.35
N ALA A 188 -12.56 -2.88 10.17
CA ALA A 188 -13.55 -3.17 9.14
C ALA A 188 -13.86 -1.91 8.34
N THR A 189 -13.74 -1.97 7.01
CA THR A 189 -14.20 -0.90 6.12
C THR A 189 -15.65 -1.14 5.73
N TYR A 190 -16.50 -0.11 5.86
CA TYR A 190 -17.90 -0.14 5.42
C TYR A 190 -17.92 0.23 3.94
N SER A 191 -17.66 -0.74 3.09
CA SER A 191 -17.29 -0.52 1.69
C SER A 191 -18.41 0.11 0.88
N SER A 192 -19.66 -0.32 1.09
CA SER A 192 -20.85 0.24 0.43
C SER A 192 -21.25 1.64 0.93
N SER A 193 -20.94 1.97 2.18
CA SER A 193 -21.15 3.31 2.73
C SER A 193 -20.09 4.29 2.23
N LYS A 194 -18.82 3.83 2.21
CA LYS A 194 -17.67 4.64 1.79
C LYS A 194 -17.68 4.92 0.28
N TRP A 195 -18.12 3.94 -0.52
CA TRP A 195 -18.22 4.06 -1.97
C TRP A 195 -19.60 3.55 -2.45
N PRO A 196 -20.52 4.45 -2.83
CA PRO A 196 -21.80 4.05 -3.41
C PRO A 196 -21.63 3.16 -4.65
N GLY A 197 -22.54 2.20 -4.83
CA GLY A 197 -22.49 1.24 -5.95
C GLY A 197 -21.64 -0.01 -5.69
N ARG A 198 -21.07 -0.18 -4.50
CA ARG A 198 -20.33 -1.39 -4.11
C ARG A 198 -21.18 -2.53 -3.56
N ALA A 199 -22.46 -2.28 -3.32
CA ALA A 199 -23.43 -3.30 -2.96
C ALA A 199 -24.77 -2.99 -3.64
N PRO A 200 -25.61 -4.02 -3.92
CA PRO A 200 -26.98 -3.81 -4.36
C PRO A 200 -27.80 -3.00 -3.35
N GLU A 201 -28.93 -2.44 -3.80
CA GLU A 201 -29.86 -1.73 -2.92
C GLU A 201 -30.35 -2.63 -1.76
N GLY A 202 -30.48 -2.05 -0.57
CA GLY A 202 -30.86 -2.77 0.65
C GLY A 202 -29.78 -3.73 1.19
N LYS A 203 -28.57 -3.74 0.62
CA LYS A 203 -27.45 -4.55 1.07
C LYS A 203 -26.29 -3.69 1.57
N ALA A 204 -25.50 -4.25 2.48
CA ALA A 204 -24.29 -3.64 3.00
C ALA A 204 -23.09 -4.55 2.75
N LEU A 205 -21.97 -3.97 2.32
CA LEU A 205 -20.71 -4.68 2.08
C LEU A 205 -19.64 -4.19 3.05
N PHE A 206 -19.05 -5.12 3.80
CA PHE A 206 -17.96 -4.87 4.73
C PHE A 206 -16.70 -5.57 4.24
N ARG A 207 -15.53 -5.00 4.56
CA ARG A 207 -14.24 -5.67 4.41
C ARG A 207 -13.53 -5.68 5.76
N GLY A 208 -13.53 -6.83 6.42
CA GLY A 208 -12.79 -7.06 7.66
C GLY A 208 -11.33 -7.36 7.39
N PHE A 209 -10.45 -6.90 8.26
CA PHE A 209 -9.00 -7.09 8.20
C PHE A 209 -8.53 -7.84 9.43
N VAL A 210 -7.76 -8.91 9.24
CA VAL A 210 -7.16 -9.71 10.30
C VAL A 210 -5.70 -10.00 10.01
N GLY A 211 -4.95 -10.37 11.05
CA GLY A 211 -3.52 -10.65 10.95
C GLY A 211 -2.69 -9.46 11.40
N GLY A 212 -1.84 -8.94 10.51
CA GLY A 212 -0.93 -7.86 10.85
C GLY A 212 0.18 -8.33 11.81
N PRO A 213 1.03 -7.43 12.28
CA PRO A 213 2.28 -7.76 12.97
C PRO A 213 2.07 -8.54 14.28
N HIS A 214 0.92 -8.38 14.92
CA HIS A 214 0.60 -9.01 16.21
C HIS A 214 -0.09 -10.38 16.08
N ASN A 215 -0.65 -10.72 14.92
CA ASN A 215 -1.49 -11.93 14.78
C ASN A 215 -1.33 -12.65 13.43
N GLN A 216 -0.12 -12.69 12.86
CA GLN A 216 0.11 -13.29 11.54
C GLN A 216 -0.27 -14.79 11.44
N HIS A 217 -0.26 -15.52 12.56
CA HIS A 217 -0.59 -16.94 12.60
C HIS A 217 -2.05 -17.23 12.24
N ILE A 218 -2.96 -16.25 12.36
CA ILE A 218 -4.37 -16.39 11.96
C ILE A 218 -4.53 -16.76 10.49
N LEU A 219 -3.56 -16.43 9.63
CA LEU A 219 -3.61 -16.76 8.20
C LEU A 219 -3.51 -18.27 7.92
N GLN A 220 -3.09 -19.08 8.90
CA GLN A 220 -3.07 -20.54 8.79
C GLN A 220 -4.45 -21.17 8.90
N LYS A 221 -5.44 -20.41 9.36
CA LYS A 221 -6.84 -20.85 9.41
C LYS A 221 -7.42 -20.99 8.01
N SER A 222 -8.36 -21.92 7.88
CA SER A 222 -9.16 -22.11 6.67
C SER A 222 -10.02 -20.88 6.36
N ASP A 223 -10.50 -20.78 5.12
CA ASP A 223 -11.40 -19.70 4.71
C ASP A 223 -12.68 -19.69 5.55
N ALA A 224 -13.23 -20.87 5.85
CA ALA A 224 -14.42 -21.03 6.66
C ALA A 224 -14.20 -20.49 8.08
N GLU A 225 -13.11 -20.87 8.74
CA GLU A 225 -12.77 -20.35 10.07
C GLU A 225 -12.56 -18.83 10.07
N LEU A 226 -11.89 -18.26 9.06
CA LEU A 226 -11.73 -16.81 8.96
C LEU A 226 -13.08 -16.11 8.80
N ILE A 227 -13.96 -16.64 7.95
CA ILE A 227 -15.32 -16.10 7.77
C ILE A 227 -16.09 -16.14 9.10
N GLU A 228 -16.07 -17.25 9.82
CA GLU A 228 -16.74 -17.39 11.12
C GLU A 228 -16.20 -16.42 12.17
N ILE A 229 -14.88 -16.27 12.26
CA ILE A 229 -14.22 -15.30 13.15
C ILE A 229 -14.71 -13.89 12.84
N LEU A 230 -14.69 -13.48 11.57
CA LEU A 230 -15.12 -12.14 11.19
C LEU A 230 -16.62 -11.93 11.40
N ILE A 231 -17.47 -12.93 11.17
CA ILE A 231 -18.89 -12.84 11.51
C ILE A 231 -19.06 -12.61 13.01
N SER A 232 -18.35 -13.37 13.85
CA SER A 232 -18.42 -13.22 15.32
C SER A 232 -18.04 -11.81 15.75
N GLU A 233 -16.91 -11.28 15.28
CA GLU A 233 -16.47 -9.91 15.59
C GLU A 233 -17.49 -8.87 15.11
N MET A 234 -18.08 -9.05 13.93
CA MET A 234 -19.09 -8.13 13.39
C MET A 234 -20.41 -8.20 14.16
N ARG A 235 -20.80 -9.36 14.69
CA ARG A 235 -21.96 -9.47 15.59
C ARG A 235 -21.73 -8.64 16.85
N ASP A 236 -20.56 -8.76 17.46
CA ASP A 236 -20.24 -8.09 18.71
C ASP A 236 -20.08 -6.56 18.53
N ILE A 237 -19.47 -6.12 17.42
CA ILE A 237 -19.13 -4.70 17.21
C ILE A 237 -20.25 -3.96 16.48
N LEU A 238 -20.87 -4.60 15.47
CA LEU A 238 -21.86 -3.96 14.58
C LEU A 238 -23.29 -4.41 14.84
N GLY A 239 -23.51 -5.37 15.74
CA GLY A 239 -24.84 -5.91 16.03
C GLY A 239 -25.46 -6.67 14.84
N VAL A 240 -24.64 -7.31 13.99
CA VAL A 240 -25.13 -8.13 12.87
C VAL A 240 -26.03 -9.25 13.39
N LYS A 241 -27.23 -9.40 12.82
CA LYS A 241 -28.18 -10.45 13.24
C LYS A 241 -28.27 -11.63 12.26
N GLY A 242 -28.05 -11.37 10.97
CA GLY A 242 -28.20 -12.36 9.90
C GLY A 242 -26.92 -13.17 9.60
N ALA A 243 -27.07 -14.14 8.71
CA ALA A 243 -25.95 -14.80 8.05
C ALA A 243 -25.45 -13.94 6.87
N PRO A 244 -24.16 -14.00 6.50
CA PRO A 244 -23.69 -13.30 5.32
C PRO A 244 -24.34 -13.88 4.06
N LEU A 245 -24.80 -12.98 3.18
CA LEU A 245 -25.29 -13.30 1.85
C LEU A 245 -24.15 -13.52 0.85
N PHE A 246 -22.97 -13.02 1.19
CA PHE A 246 -21.77 -13.09 0.37
C PHE A 246 -20.56 -13.14 1.29
N SER A 247 -19.58 -13.97 0.97
CA SER A 247 -18.29 -13.99 1.63
C SER A 247 -17.16 -14.26 0.63
N LYS A 248 -16.04 -13.56 0.80
CA LYS A 248 -14.83 -13.80 0.00
C LYS A 248 -13.58 -13.47 0.80
N VAL A 249 -12.68 -14.44 0.91
CA VAL A 249 -11.39 -14.31 1.61
C VAL A 249 -10.27 -14.00 0.62
N TYR A 250 -9.37 -13.11 1.01
CA TYR A 250 -8.10 -12.83 0.34
C TYR A 250 -6.98 -12.86 1.37
N ARG A 251 -5.83 -13.44 1.01
CA ARG A 251 -4.64 -13.51 1.87
C ARG A 251 -3.46 -12.81 1.21
N TRP A 252 -2.77 -12.01 2.02
CA TRP A 252 -1.62 -11.21 1.64
C TRP A 252 -0.43 -11.67 2.49
N LYS A 253 0.25 -12.74 2.05
CA LYS A 253 1.42 -13.28 2.75
C LYS A 253 2.60 -12.35 2.50
N LYS A 254 3.24 -11.85 3.57
CA LYS A 254 4.36 -10.91 3.51
C LYS A 254 4.09 -9.69 2.61
N GLY A 255 2.83 -9.27 2.52
CA GLY A 255 2.38 -8.25 1.57
C GLY A 255 2.59 -6.81 2.03
N MET A 256 2.90 -6.59 3.32
CA MET A 256 3.07 -5.24 3.86
C MET A 256 4.49 -5.05 4.45
N PRO A 257 5.37 -4.28 3.80
CA PRO A 257 6.68 -3.97 4.39
C PRO A 257 6.52 -3.10 5.65
N GLN A 258 7.41 -3.32 6.62
CA GLN A 258 7.35 -2.71 7.94
C GLN A 258 8.50 -1.72 8.11
N TYR A 259 8.18 -0.43 8.13
CA TYR A 259 9.19 0.63 8.22
C TYR A 259 9.64 0.80 9.67
N THR A 260 10.52 -0.07 10.13
CA THR A 260 11.04 -0.06 11.50
C THR A 260 12.13 0.99 11.71
N LEU A 261 12.62 1.15 12.95
CA LEU A 261 13.82 1.95 13.21
C LEU A 261 14.99 1.53 12.30
N GLY A 262 15.74 2.50 11.79
CA GLY A 262 16.80 2.29 10.81
C GLY A 262 16.33 2.15 9.35
N HIS A 263 15.02 2.24 9.06
CA HIS A 263 14.50 2.00 7.70
C HIS A 263 15.07 2.95 6.66
N LEU A 264 15.13 4.25 6.95
CA LEU A 264 15.65 5.24 6.00
C LEU A 264 17.14 5.00 5.71
N GLN A 265 17.93 4.61 6.71
CA GLN A 265 19.34 4.26 6.54
C GLN A 265 19.52 3.02 5.65
N ARG A 266 18.66 2.00 5.82
CA ARG A 266 18.65 0.82 4.93
C ARG A 266 18.33 1.22 3.50
N VAL A 267 17.28 2.04 3.30
CA VAL A 267 16.88 2.52 1.97
C VAL A 267 17.96 3.37 1.32
N GLU A 268 18.59 4.27 2.08
CA GLU A 268 19.69 5.10 1.58
C GLU A 268 20.90 4.25 1.16
N SER A 269 21.26 3.23 1.95
CA SER A 269 22.33 2.29 1.58
C SER A 269 22.02 1.52 0.29
N ILE A 270 20.76 1.09 0.11
CA ILE A 270 20.31 0.45 -1.14
C ILE A 270 20.46 1.42 -2.32
N GLU A 271 19.93 2.64 -2.20
CA GLU A 271 19.93 3.63 -3.28
C GLU A 271 21.34 4.08 -3.67
N GLN A 272 22.23 4.32 -2.69
CA GLN A 272 23.63 4.69 -2.94
C GLN A 272 24.37 3.60 -3.71
N ARG A 273 24.17 2.33 -3.33
CA ARG A 273 24.83 1.20 -4.01
C ARG A 273 24.23 0.92 -5.39
N LEU A 274 22.91 1.06 -5.56
CA LEU A 274 22.26 0.93 -6.87
C LEU A 274 22.69 2.01 -7.87
N ALA A 275 23.08 3.20 -7.41
CA ALA A 275 23.61 4.24 -8.28
C ALA A 275 24.90 3.81 -9.00
N GLU A 276 25.69 2.92 -8.38
CA GLU A 276 26.94 2.38 -8.93
C GLU A 276 26.73 1.15 -9.83
N ILE A 277 25.48 0.72 -10.06
CA ILE A 277 25.15 -0.47 -10.85
C ILE A 277 24.37 -0.05 -12.12
N PRO A 278 25.05 0.14 -13.26
CA PRO A 278 24.41 0.50 -14.53
C PRO A 278 23.38 -0.52 -14.97
N GLY A 279 22.23 -0.06 -15.45
CA GLY A 279 21.14 -0.88 -15.97
C GLY A 279 20.32 -1.62 -14.89
N LEU A 280 20.51 -1.32 -13.61
CA LEU A 280 19.69 -1.90 -12.53
C LEU A 280 18.97 -0.81 -11.74
N ALA A 281 17.66 -0.97 -11.55
CA ALA A 281 16.86 -0.16 -10.66
C ALA A 281 15.91 -1.03 -9.84
N ILE A 282 15.43 -0.47 -8.73
CA ILE A 282 14.45 -1.12 -7.85
C ILE A 282 13.31 -0.14 -7.60
N ALA A 283 12.07 -0.63 -7.59
CA ALA A 283 10.87 0.17 -7.36
C ALA A 283 9.86 -0.55 -6.46
N GLY A 284 8.98 0.22 -5.81
CA GLY A 284 7.81 -0.30 -5.11
C GLY A 284 7.69 0.13 -3.65
N GLY A 285 6.76 -0.52 -2.94
CA GLY A 285 6.31 -0.10 -1.61
C GLY A 285 7.30 -0.37 -0.47
N SER A 286 8.41 -1.08 -0.70
CA SER A 286 9.37 -1.41 0.37
C SER A 286 10.32 -0.26 0.74
N TYR A 287 10.32 0.84 -0.01
CA TYR A 287 11.36 1.88 0.10
C TYR A 287 10.85 3.16 0.78
N ARG A 288 10.33 4.11 -0.01
CA ARG A 288 10.02 5.48 0.44
C ARG A 288 8.52 5.76 0.65
N GLY A 289 7.68 4.73 0.64
CA GLY A 289 6.26 4.83 0.94
C GLY A 289 5.48 3.62 0.46
N VAL A 290 4.55 3.13 1.28
CA VAL A 290 3.70 1.96 0.97
C VAL A 290 2.43 2.31 0.19
N GLY A 291 2.08 3.60 0.11
CA GLY A 291 0.86 4.06 -0.53
C GLY A 291 0.95 3.96 -2.06
N LEU A 292 -0.20 3.78 -2.71
CA LEU A 292 -0.28 3.73 -4.17
C LEU A 292 0.43 4.91 -4.87
N PRO A 293 0.27 6.18 -4.43
CA PRO A 293 1.01 7.30 -5.05
C PRO A 293 2.52 7.15 -4.93
N ASN A 294 3.01 6.61 -3.81
CA ASN A 294 4.45 6.39 -3.61
C ASN A 294 4.98 5.27 -4.49
N CYS A 295 4.19 4.20 -4.71
CA CYS A 295 4.57 3.13 -5.62
C CYS A 295 4.63 3.61 -7.07
N ILE A 296 3.70 4.48 -7.49
CA ILE A 296 3.71 5.11 -8.83
C ILE A 296 4.97 5.97 -8.98
N GLU A 297 5.20 6.91 -8.06
CA GLU A 297 6.38 7.77 -8.06
C GLU A 297 7.69 6.94 -8.04
N SER A 298 7.72 5.85 -7.27
CA SER A 298 8.88 4.96 -7.22
C SER A 298 9.14 4.25 -8.56
N GLY A 299 8.09 3.90 -9.30
CA GLY A 299 8.21 3.30 -10.63
C GLY A 299 8.72 4.31 -11.65
N GLU A 300 8.15 5.52 -11.65
CA GLU A 300 8.58 6.64 -12.52
C GLU A 300 10.05 6.98 -12.29
N ARG A 301 10.48 7.09 -11.03
CA ARG A 301 11.90 7.33 -10.68
C ARG A 301 12.83 6.23 -11.18
N ALA A 302 12.41 4.97 -11.08
CA ALA A 302 13.22 3.84 -11.55
C ALA A 302 13.35 3.85 -13.08
N ALA A 303 12.26 4.12 -13.79
CA ALA A 303 12.28 4.27 -15.25
C ALA A 303 13.15 5.47 -15.67
N ALA A 304 12.97 6.64 -15.05
CA ALA A 304 13.75 7.84 -15.34
C ALA A 304 15.25 7.65 -15.11
N LYS A 305 15.65 6.98 -14.01
CA LYS A 305 17.05 6.61 -13.75
C LYS A 305 17.63 5.85 -14.95
N LEU A 306 16.96 4.77 -15.35
CA LEU A 306 17.47 3.91 -16.42
C LEU A 306 17.50 4.67 -17.75
N LEU A 307 16.42 5.33 -18.14
CA LEU A 307 16.38 6.09 -19.40
C LEU A 307 17.49 7.15 -19.48
N ALA A 308 17.77 7.84 -18.37
CA ALA A 308 18.88 8.80 -18.30
C ALA A 308 20.26 8.17 -18.52
N GLU A 309 20.50 6.94 -18.07
CA GLU A 309 21.75 6.20 -18.32
C GLU A 309 21.98 5.95 -19.82
N TRP A 310 20.91 5.81 -20.62
CA TRP A 310 20.96 5.70 -22.09
C TRP A 310 20.80 7.04 -22.83
N GLY A 311 20.75 8.17 -22.11
CA GLY A 311 20.54 9.48 -22.72
C GLY A 311 19.16 9.64 -23.38
N ILE A 312 18.18 8.85 -22.94
CA ILE A 312 16.80 8.92 -23.43
C ILE A 312 16.02 9.87 -22.51
N SER A 313 15.37 10.86 -23.09
CA SER A 313 14.45 11.76 -22.39
C SER A 313 13.03 11.54 -22.92
N LEU A 314 12.06 11.43 -22.02
CA LEU A 314 10.65 11.35 -22.41
C LEU A 314 10.07 12.75 -22.55
N ALA A 315 9.10 12.92 -23.45
CA ALA A 315 8.38 14.20 -23.59
C ALA A 315 7.67 14.61 -22.28
N GLU A 316 7.29 13.61 -21.49
CA GLU A 316 6.65 13.75 -20.18
C GLU A 316 7.60 14.40 -19.15
N ASP A 317 8.92 14.16 -19.23
CA ASP A 317 9.92 14.75 -18.34
C ASP A 317 10.04 16.27 -18.48
N ALA A 318 9.60 16.82 -19.63
CA ALA A 318 9.55 18.25 -19.90
C ALA A 318 8.21 18.90 -19.54
N THR A 319 7.22 18.11 -19.10
CA THR A 319 5.88 18.60 -18.79
C THR A 319 5.79 18.97 -17.32
N GLU A 320 5.54 20.25 -17.02
CA GLU A 320 5.37 20.69 -15.63
C GLU A 320 4.15 19.97 -15.02
N GLU A 321 4.38 19.13 -13.99
CA GLU A 321 3.30 18.44 -13.28
C GLU A 321 2.31 19.46 -12.69
N LYS A 322 1.20 19.68 -13.37
CA LYS A 322 0.06 20.39 -12.77
C LYS A 322 -0.62 19.46 -11.79
N ARG A 323 -0.17 19.48 -10.54
CA ARG A 323 -0.88 18.85 -9.42
C ARG A 323 -2.21 19.60 -9.21
N HIS A 324 -3.27 19.06 -9.81
CA HIS A 324 -4.63 19.52 -9.59
C HIS A 324 -5.09 19.06 -8.19
N TYR A 325 -4.83 19.89 -7.17
CA TYR A 325 -5.36 19.70 -5.82
C TYR A 325 -6.86 20.02 -5.72
#